data_AF-A0A4Q3B058-F1
#
_entry.id   AF-A0A4Q3B058-F1
#
_cell.length_a   1.000
_cell.length_b   1.000
_cell.length_c   1.000
_cell.angle_alpha   90.00
_cell.angle_beta   90.00
_cell.angle_gamma   90.00
#
_symmetry.space_group_name_H-M   'P 1'
#
loop_
_entity.id
_entity.type
_entity.pdbx_description
1 polymer ?
#
loop_
_entity_poly.entity_id
_entity_poly.type
_entity_poly.pdbx_seq_one_letter_code
_entity_poly.pdbx_strand_id
1 'polypeptide(L)'
;MLRFFLIFLLPSSALAQTFNSEEIAKWETQAKQVNIIEDNWGIPHIYGKKDADAVFGLLYTQCEQNFSRVERNYLEIMGRLSEIEGERRIYDDLQMRLIYDSAAAKVDYQKSPQWFKDLLNAFADGVNYYLYKHPEVKPLVLKRFEPWFPLMYTDGSIAPTQTGGLTVQDLKNFDEGKDDLTLLVRPELSINQFKPDGSNGFAIGPSKTASKNAILYINPHVTFYFRTEVHMVSDEGLDAYGAVTWGQFFI
;
A
#
# COMPACT_ATOMS: atom_id res chain seq x y z
N MET A 1 27.61 -27.25 52.95
CA MET A 1 26.94 -25.98 52.63
C MET A 1 27.20 -25.65 51.18
N LEU A 2 26.26 -26.00 50.28
CA LEU A 2 26.40 -25.72 48.84
C LEU A 2 25.49 -24.51 48.54
N ARG A 3 26.09 -23.34 48.30
CA ARG A 3 25.36 -22.12 47.95
C ARG A 3 24.96 -22.20 46.48
N PHE A 4 23.67 -22.38 46.20
CA PHE A 4 23.10 -22.18 44.87
C PHE A 4 23.00 -20.68 44.61
N PHE A 5 23.77 -20.18 43.65
CA PHE A 5 23.55 -18.86 43.05
C PHE A 5 22.43 -18.99 42.02
N LEU A 6 21.24 -18.47 42.34
CA LEU A 6 20.22 -18.21 41.33
C LEU A 6 20.66 -17.01 40.49
N ILE A 7 21.06 -17.27 39.24
CA ILE A 7 21.19 -16.24 38.22
C ILE A 7 19.77 -15.90 37.75
N PHE A 8 19.25 -14.74 38.16
CA PHE A 8 18.07 -14.15 37.55
C PHE A 8 18.44 -13.75 36.12
N LEU A 9 18.04 -14.57 35.14
CA LEU A 9 17.92 -14.14 33.75
C LEU A 9 16.78 -13.12 33.70
N LEU A 10 17.13 -11.84 33.79
CA LEU A 10 16.21 -10.76 33.42
C LEU A 10 15.74 -11.03 31.99
N PRO A 11 14.43 -11.00 31.70
CA PRO A 11 13.96 -11.08 30.34
C PRO A 11 14.50 -9.85 29.61
N SER A 12 15.46 -10.05 28.71
CA SER A 12 15.83 -9.05 27.73
C SER A 12 14.56 -8.71 26.97
N SER A 13 14.00 -7.54 27.27
CA SER A 13 12.93 -6.93 26.50
C SER A 13 13.32 -7.08 25.03
N ALA A 14 12.46 -7.75 24.27
CA ALA A 14 12.59 -7.84 22.83
C ALA A 14 12.91 -6.45 22.31
N LEU A 15 14.01 -6.32 21.57
CA LEU A 15 14.38 -5.10 20.87
C LEU A 15 13.26 -4.78 19.87
N ALA A 16 12.24 -4.04 20.33
CA ALA A 16 11.42 -3.25 19.46
C ALA A 16 12.40 -2.39 18.66
N GLN A 17 12.25 -2.38 17.34
CA GLN A 17 13.12 -1.59 16.48
C GLN A 17 12.97 -0.13 16.91
N THR A 18 14.02 0.45 17.50
CA THR A 18 13.94 1.79 18.05
C THR A 18 14.09 2.77 16.90
N PHE A 19 12.97 3.34 16.43
CA PHE A 19 13.01 4.61 15.73
C PHE A 19 13.88 5.58 16.55
N ASN A 20 14.79 6.28 15.90
CA ASN A 20 15.72 7.13 16.63
C ASN A 20 15.01 8.44 17.06
N SER A 21 15.57 9.13 18.05
CA SER A 21 14.93 10.33 18.61
C SER A 21 14.79 11.48 17.60
N GLU A 22 15.65 11.54 16.57
CA GLU A 22 15.58 12.55 15.52
C GLU A 22 14.40 12.29 14.57
N GLU A 23 14.22 11.04 14.13
CA GLU A 23 13.07 10.60 13.34
C GLU A 23 11.76 10.89 14.09
N ILE A 24 11.69 10.51 15.37
CA ILE A 24 10.49 10.75 16.21
C ILE A 24 10.20 12.25 16.32
N ALA A 25 11.20 13.07 16.64
CA ALA A 25 11.01 14.51 16.76
C ALA A 25 10.55 15.16 15.44
N LYS A 26 11.07 14.67 14.30
CA LYS A 26 10.62 15.08 12.97
C LYS A 26 9.14 14.74 12.76
N TRP A 27 8.75 13.50 13.01
CA TRP A 27 7.35 13.07 12.82
C TRP A 27 6.39 13.80 13.75
N GLU A 28 6.74 14.00 15.03
CA GLU A 28 5.93 14.77 15.97
C GLU A 28 5.77 16.24 15.53
N THR A 29 6.79 16.80 14.88
CA THR A 29 6.73 18.16 14.32
C THR A 29 5.83 18.22 13.08
N GLN A 30 5.93 17.21 12.21
CA GLN A 30 5.09 17.09 11.02
C GLN A 30 3.62 16.84 11.38
N ALA A 31 3.34 15.96 12.34
CA ALA A 31 1.99 15.68 12.82
C ALA A 31 1.27 16.93 13.35
N LYS A 32 2.00 17.90 13.93
CA LYS A 32 1.44 19.21 14.34
C LYS A 32 1.03 20.09 13.16
N GLN A 33 1.46 19.80 11.94
CA GLN A 33 1.03 20.48 10.72
C GLN A 33 -0.18 19.82 10.06
N VAL A 34 -0.64 18.69 10.60
CA VAL A 34 -1.75 17.90 10.07
C VAL A 34 -2.95 18.01 11.00
N ASN A 35 -4.12 18.25 10.41
CA ASN A 35 -5.40 18.19 11.10
C ASN A 35 -6.29 17.17 10.39
N ILE A 36 -6.78 16.17 11.12
CA ILE A 36 -7.66 15.13 10.59
C ILE A 36 -9.03 15.31 11.27
N ILE A 37 -10.07 15.45 10.47
CA ILE A 37 -11.46 15.53 10.92
C ILE A 37 -12.21 14.36 10.29
N GLU A 38 -12.68 13.43 11.11
CA GLU A 38 -13.58 12.38 10.64
C GLU A 38 -15.02 12.87 10.64
N ASP A 39 -15.74 12.59 9.56
CA ASP A 39 -17.16 12.90 9.47
C ASP A 39 -18.04 11.82 10.13
N ASN A 40 -19.37 11.97 10.02
CA ASN A 40 -20.34 11.03 10.61
C ASN A 40 -20.31 9.62 10.00
N TRP A 41 -19.62 9.42 8.87
CA TRP A 41 -19.47 8.15 8.18
C TRP A 41 -18.08 7.54 8.37
N GLY A 42 -17.21 8.19 9.15
CA GLY A 42 -15.82 7.77 9.34
C GLY A 42 -14.93 8.12 8.16
N ILE A 43 -15.32 9.08 7.32
CA ILE A 43 -14.52 9.57 6.21
C ILE A 43 -13.55 10.63 6.74
N PRO A 44 -12.24 10.41 6.65
CA PRO A 44 -11.26 11.39 7.07
C PRO A 44 -11.15 12.54 6.08
N HIS A 45 -11.24 13.76 6.60
CA HIS A 45 -10.84 14.99 5.93
C HIS A 45 -9.50 15.45 6.49
N ILE A 46 -8.46 15.37 5.67
CA ILE A 46 -7.06 15.53 6.06
C ILE A 46 -6.55 16.85 5.51
N TYR A 47 -6.13 17.73 6.41
CA TYR A 47 -5.63 19.06 6.09
C TYR A 47 -4.15 19.15 6.48
N GLY A 48 -3.29 19.49 5.53
CA GLY A 48 -1.86 19.72 5.75
C GLY A 48 -1.43 21.13 5.35
N LYS A 49 -0.32 21.63 5.89
CA LYS A 49 0.29 22.88 5.38
C LYS A 49 1.03 22.69 4.06
N LYS A 50 1.46 21.46 3.79
CA LYS A 50 2.11 21.03 2.55
C LYS A 50 1.43 19.79 2.00
N ASP A 51 1.64 19.50 0.72
CA ASP A 51 1.19 18.24 0.11
C ASP A 51 1.75 17.03 0.85
N ALA A 52 3.03 17.12 1.26
CA ALA A 52 3.69 16.10 2.07
C ALA A 52 3.02 15.91 3.44
N ASP A 53 2.47 16.95 4.05
CA ASP A 53 1.77 16.84 5.34
C ASP A 53 0.42 16.13 5.16
N ALA A 54 -0.31 16.44 4.07
CA ALA A 54 -1.54 15.73 3.73
C ALA A 54 -1.27 14.24 3.44
N VAL A 55 -0.18 13.91 2.73
CA VAL A 55 0.27 12.52 2.50
C VAL A 55 0.63 11.82 3.81
N PHE A 56 1.37 12.48 4.71
CA PHE A 56 1.69 11.92 6.02
C PHE A 56 0.41 11.57 6.80
N GLY A 57 -0.55 12.50 6.84
CA GLY A 57 -1.85 12.30 7.49
C GLY A 57 -2.65 11.15 6.86
N LEU A 58 -2.65 11.05 5.53
CA LEU A 58 -3.31 9.98 4.80
C LEU A 58 -2.81 8.60 5.25
N LEU A 59 -1.50 8.39 5.28
CA LEU A 59 -0.95 7.08 5.60
C LEU A 59 -1.08 6.73 7.07
N TYR A 60 -0.97 7.72 7.95
CA TYR A 60 -1.29 7.53 9.37
C TYR A 60 -2.74 7.05 9.55
N THR A 61 -3.70 7.75 8.92
CA THR A 61 -5.13 7.43 8.99
C THR A 61 -5.44 6.05 8.38
N GLN A 62 -4.86 5.74 7.22
CA GLN A 62 -5.03 4.43 6.61
C GLN A 62 -4.53 3.30 7.51
N CYS A 63 -3.46 3.53 8.27
CA CYS A 63 -2.94 2.55 9.20
C CYS A 63 -3.83 2.40 10.45
N GLU A 64 -4.38 3.50 10.98
CA GLU A 64 -5.39 3.46 12.06
C GLU A 64 -6.61 2.63 11.66
N GLN A 65 -7.05 2.76 10.41
CA GLN A 65 -8.19 2.01 9.89
C GLN A 65 -7.84 0.55 9.59
N ASN A 66 -6.71 0.27 8.91
CA ASN A 66 -6.34 -1.09 8.51
C ASN A 66 -4.85 -1.29 8.18
N PHE A 67 -3.95 -1.11 9.16
CA PHE A 67 -2.52 -1.41 9.00
C PHE A 67 -2.25 -2.81 8.43
N SER A 68 -3.01 -3.84 8.85
CA SER A 68 -2.82 -5.21 8.37
C SER A 68 -2.93 -5.33 6.85
N ARG A 69 -3.82 -4.55 6.24
CA ARG A 69 -4.03 -4.54 4.79
C ARG A 69 -2.96 -3.72 4.07
N VAL A 70 -2.55 -2.59 4.64
CA VAL A 70 -1.40 -1.80 4.16
C VAL A 70 -0.14 -2.68 4.11
N GLU A 71 0.20 -3.35 5.22
CA GLU A 71 1.35 -4.27 5.28
C GLU A 71 1.23 -5.40 4.27
N ARG A 72 0.07 -6.07 4.22
CA ARG A 72 -0.15 -7.19 3.30
C ARG A 72 0.00 -6.78 1.83
N ASN A 73 -0.54 -5.64 1.43
CA ASN A 73 -0.43 -5.18 0.05
C ASN A 73 1.05 -4.91 -0.34
N TYR A 74 1.86 -4.40 0.59
CA TYR A 74 3.30 -4.24 0.35
C TYR A 74 4.09 -5.55 0.35
N LEU A 75 3.69 -6.52 1.17
CA LEU A 75 4.26 -7.88 1.08
C LEU A 75 3.93 -8.54 -0.26
N GLU A 76 2.71 -8.34 -0.77
CA GLU A 76 2.30 -8.82 -2.09
C GLU A 76 3.16 -8.24 -3.20
N ILE A 77 3.24 -6.90 -3.32
CA ILE A 77 3.96 -6.27 -4.43
C ILE A 77 5.48 -6.51 -4.39
N MET A 78 6.05 -6.76 -3.20
CA MET A 78 7.46 -7.11 -3.05
C MET A 78 7.75 -8.60 -3.27
N GLY A 79 6.71 -9.42 -3.49
CA GLY A 79 6.80 -10.87 -3.53
C GLY A 79 7.37 -11.44 -2.23
N ARG A 80 6.68 -11.17 -1.11
CA ARG A 80 7.04 -11.58 0.24
C ARG A 80 5.86 -12.18 1.03
N LEU A 81 4.78 -12.58 0.35
CA LEU A 81 3.62 -13.21 1.00
C LEU A 81 3.97 -14.55 1.62
N SER A 82 4.98 -15.28 1.12
CA SER A 82 5.40 -16.55 1.73
C SER A 82 5.92 -16.39 3.16
N GLU A 83 6.37 -15.20 3.55
CA GLU A 83 6.80 -14.89 4.93
C GLU A 83 5.64 -14.91 5.94
N ILE A 84 4.40 -14.72 5.47
CA ILE A 84 3.20 -14.70 6.33
C ILE A 84 2.19 -15.82 6.02
N GLU A 85 2.18 -16.30 4.78
CA GLU A 85 1.20 -17.28 4.30
C GLU A 85 1.86 -18.63 3.95
N GLY A 86 3.19 -18.75 4.08
CA GLY A 86 3.96 -19.98 3.93
C GLY A 86 4.27 -20.37 2.49
N GLU A 87 4.80 -21.60 2.33
CA GLU A 87 5.29 -22.17 1.05
C GLU A 87 4.28 -22.07 -0.10
N ARG A 88 2.98 -22.09 0.19
CA ARG A 88 1.91 -21.97 -0.81
C ARG A 88 1.97 -20.67 -1.63
N ARG A 89 2.72 -19.65 -1.18
CA ARG A 89 2.91 -18.36 -1.86
C ARG A 89 4.25 -18.20 -2.57
N ILE A 90 5.13 -19.19 -2.56
CA ILE A 90 6.47 -19.06 -3.16
C ILE A 90 6.41 -18.67 -4.64
N TYR A 91 5.47 -19.23 -5.40
CA TYR A 91 5.34 -18.91 -6.82
C TYR A 91 4.60 -17.59 -7.06
N ASP A 92 3.71 -17.16 -6.17
CA ASP A 92 3.17 -15.79 -6.18
C ASP A 92 4.32 -14.78 -5.98
N ASP A 93 5.17 -15.03 -4.99
CA ASP A 93 6.34 -14.21 -4.66
C ASP A 93 7.35 -14.15 -5.81
N LEU A 94 7.66 -15.30 -6.41
CA LEU A 94 8.53 -15.39 -7.58
C LEU A 94 7.96 -14.59 -8.75
N GLN A 95 6.66 -14.72 -9.04
CA GLN A 95 6.02 -13.98 -10.12
C GLN A 95 6.12 -12.47 -9.90
N MET A 96 5.82 -11.98 -8.69
CA MET A 96 5.92 -10.56 -8.38
C MET A 96 7.35 -10.03 -8.51
N ARG A 97 8.36 -10.81 -8.07
CA ARG A 97 9.78 -10.44 -8.22
C ARG A 97 10.31 -10.50 -9.66
N LEU A 98 9.63 -11.22 -10.55
CA LEU A 98 9.93 -11.21 -11.99
C LEU A 98 9.32 -10.00 -12.70
N ILE A 99 8.21 -9.47 -12.16
CA ILE A 99 7.50 -8.33 -12.74
C ILE A 99 8.02 -7.00 -12.19
N TYR A 100 8.29 -6.94 -10.89
CA TYR A 100 8.67 -5.71 -10.18
C TYR A 100 10.13 -5.75 -9.71
N ASP A 101 10.87 -4.68 -9.97
CA ASP A 101 12.28 -4.54 -9.61
C ASP A 101 12.46 -3.52 -8.48
N SER A 102 12.66 -4.03 -7.25
CA SER A 102 12.93 -3.19 -6.08
C SER A 102 14.28 -2.45 -6.14
N ALA A 103 15.27 -2.98 -6.87
CA ALA A 103 16.54 -2.29 -7.05
C ALA A 103 16.34 -1.08 -7.98
N ALA A 104 15.58 -1.24 -9.05
CA ALA A 104 15.17 -0.13 -9.92
C ALA A 104 14.35 0.92 -9.14
N ALA A 105 13.36 0.51 -8.34
CA ALA A 105 12.57 1.43 -7.53
C ALA A 105 13.43 2.27 -6.56
N LYS A 106 14.44 1.67 -5.94
CA LYS A 106 15.42 2.41 -5.11
C LYS A 106 16.23 3.41 -5.93
N VAL A 107 16.66 3.03 -7.13
CA VAL A 107 17.38 3.92 -8.06
C VAL A 107 16.48 5.09 -8.50
N ASP A 108 15.22 4.81 -8.81
CA ASP A 108 14.24 5.82 -9.23
C ASP A 108 13.92 6.79 -8.10
N TYR A 109 13.80 6.31 -6.85
CA TYR A 109 13.72 7.18 -5.69
C TYR A 109 14.93 8.12 -5.63
N GLN A 110 16.16 7.62 -5.79
CA GLN A 110 17.35 8.46 -5.74
C GLN A 110 17.40 9.51 -6.86
N LYS A 111 16.90 9.19 -8.05
CA LYS A 111 16.83 10.09 -9.21
C LYS A 111 15.64 11.05 -9.18
N SER A 112 14.65 10.78 -8.33
CA SER A 112 13.43 11.57 -8.26
C SER A 112 13.71 13.01 -7.84
N PRO A 113 12.94 13.98 -8.37
CA PRO A 113 13.04 15.38 -7.97
C PRO A 113 12.66 15.54 -6.49
N GLN A 114 13.16 16.61 -5.86
CA GLN A 114 13.02 16.80 -4.41
C GLN A 114 11.54 16.84 -3.97
N TRP A 115 10.68 17.54 -4.71
CA TRP A 115 9.25 17.61 -4.38
C TRP A 115 8.60 16.22 -4.31
N PHE A 116 9.01 15.31 -5.19
CA PHE A 116 8.45 13.95 -5.22
C PHE A 116 9.03 13.10 -4.09
N LYS A 117 10.33 13.24 -3.81
CA LYS A 117 10.95 12.63 -2.63
C LYS A 117 10.27 13.08 -1.33
N ASP A 118 9.84 14.32 -1.23
CA ASP A 118 9.14 14.81 -0.04
C ASP A 118 7.82 14.08 0.19
N LEU A 119 7.04 13.81 -0.86
CA LEU A 119 5.81 12.99 -0.78
C LEU A 119 6.12 11.52 -0.41
N LEU A 120 7.14 10.94 -1.04
CA LEU A 120 7.57 9.56 -0.78
C LEU A 120 8.11 9.37 0.65
N ASN A 121 8.83 10.37 1.16
CA ASN A 121 9.27 10.41 2.56
C ASN A 121 8.08 10.53 3.49
N ALA A 122 7.12 11.43 3.21
CA ALA A 122 5.93 11.58 4.02
C ALA A 122 5.07 10.32 4.08
N PHE A 123 4.98 9.57 2.97
CA PHE A 123 4.34 8.25 2.96
C PHE A 123 4.98 7.33 4.00
N ALA A 124 6.31 7.18 3.98
CA ALA A 124 7.02 6.29 4.88
C ALA A 124 6.93 6.79 6.33
N ASP A 125 7.08 8.10 6.52
CA ASP A 125 7.01 8.77 7.82
C ASP A 125 5.63 8.58 8.46
N GLY A 126 4.52 8.70 7.72
CA GLY A 126 3.17 8.51 8.24
C GLY A 126 2.93 7.09 8.77
N VAL A 127 3.35 6.07 8.01
CA VAL A 127 3.23 4.66 8.43
C VAL A 127 4.14 4.36 9.63
N ASN A 128 5.39 4.82 9.60
CA ASN A 128 6.34 4.58 10.69
C ASN A 128 5.95 5.33 11.97
N TYR A 129 5.39 6.53 11.85
CA TYR A 129 4.86 7.29 12.99
C TYR A 129 3.65 6.59 13.62
N TYR A 130 2.76 6.02 12.81
CA TYR A 130 1.68 5.16 13.33
C TYR A 130 2.26 3.99 14.14
N LEU A 131 3.21 3.24 13.60
CA LEU A 131 3.84 2.12 14.32
C LEU A 131 4.55 2.55 15.62
N TYR A 132 5.12 3.75 15.64
CA TYR A 132 5.70 4.34 16.85
C TYR A 132 4.63 4.65 17.91
N LYS A 133 3.50 5.24 17.50
CA LYS A 133 2.41 5.66 18.39
C LYS A 133 1.57 4.49 18.89
N HIS A 134 1.58 3.36 18.18
CA HIS A 134 0.77 2.18 18.43
C HIS A 134 1.62 0.92 18.68
N PRO A 135 2.37 0.85 19.80
CA PRO A 135 3.24 -0.29 20.11
C PRO A 135 2.49 -1.63 20.32
N GLU A 136 1.17 -1.58 20.51
CA GLU A 136 0.29 -2.75 20.55
C GLU A 136 0.11 -3.40 19.18
N VAL A 137 0.27 -2.65 18.09
CA VAL A 137 0.24 -3.16 16.73
C VAL A 137 1.51 -3.95 16.48
N LYS A 138 1.36 -5.19 16.02
CA LYS A 138 2.47 -6.08 15.73
C LYS A 138 2.53 -6.34 14.24
N PRO A 139 3.44 -5.66 13.50
CA PRO A 139 3.71 -6.00 12.11
C PRO A 139 4.06 -7.47 11.98
N LEU A 140 3.50 -8.11 10.96
CA LEU A 140 3.80 -9.49 10.65
C LEU A 140 5.24 -9.63 10.17
N VAL A 141 5.70 -8.67 9.36
CA VAL A 141 7.02 -8.66 8.71
C VAL A 141 7.61 -7.26 8.60
N LEU A 142 6.86 -6.29 8.10
CA LEU A 142 7.35 -4.94 7.75
C LEU A 142 7.32 -4.03 8.98
N LYS A 143 8.40 -4.05 9.74
CA LYS A 143 8.59 -3.19 10.93
C LYS A 143 8.99 -1.74 10.62
N ARG A 144 9.41 -1.48 9.39
CA ARG A 144 9.75 -0.15 8.87
C ARG A 144 9.35 -0.07 7.40
N PHE A 145 8.69 1.03 7.06
CA PHE A 145 8.37 1.40 5.70
C PHE A 145 9.44 2.34 5.17
N GLU A 146 9.85 2.15 3.91
CA GLU A 146 10.90 2.97 3.29
C GLU A 146 10.32 3.88 2.20
N PRO A 147 10.91 5.07 1.96
CA PRO A 147 10.35 6.04 1.02
C PRO A 147 10.18 5.55 -0.42
N TRP A 148 10.96 4.56 -0.87
CA TRP A 148 10.84 4.02 -2.23
C TRP A 148 9.71 2.99 -2.37
N PHE A 149 9.09 2.53 -1.27
CA PHE A 149 8.03 1.53 -1.31
C PHE A 149 6.89 1.90 -2.28
N PRO A 150 6.35 3.14 -2.31
CA PRO A 150 5.29 3.51 -3.25
C PRO A 150 5.68 3.38 -4.72
N LEU A 151 6.97 3.36 -5.06
CA LEU A 151 7.43 3.16 -6.44
C LEU A 151 7.30 1.71 -6.91
N MET A 152 7.19 0.76 -5.99
CA MET A 152 6.76 -0.61 -6.30
C MET A 152 5.24 -0.67 -6.46
N TYR A 153 4.52 0.20 -5.75
CA TYR A 153 3.08 0.18 -5.62
C TYR A 153 2.41 0.78 -6.85
N THR A 154 2.19 -0.07 -7.86
CA THR A 154 1.53 0.33 -9.11
C THR A 154 0.00 0.24 -9.05
N ASP A 155 -0.57 -0.11 -7.89
CA ASP A 155 -1.95 -0.57 -7.80
C ASP A 155 -2.95 0.49 -7.34
N GLY A 156 -3.56 1.18 -8.32
CA GLY A 156 -4.78 1.96 -8.11
C GLY A 156 -6.08 1.19 -8.33
N SER A 157 -6.06 -0.14 -8.52
CA SER A 157 -7.24 -0.97 -8.88
C SER A 157 -7.15 -2.41 -8.34
N ILE A 158 -7.81 -3.42 -8.95
CA ILE A 158 -7.47 -4.82 -8.69
C ILE A 158 -6.37 -5.16 -9.69
N ALA A 159 -5.13 -5.31 -9.21
CA ALA A 159 -4.02 -5.94 -9.93
C ALA A 159 -3.89 -5.54 -11.42
N PRO A 160 -3.45 -4.30 -11.74
CA PRO A 160 -3.04 -3.92 -13.09
C PRO A 160 -1.79 -4.68 -13.57
N THR A 161 -1.23 -5.54 -12.71
CA THR A 161 -0.12 -6.45 -13.01
C THR A 161 -0.47 -7.34 -14.21
N GLN A 162 0.01 -6.93 -15.38
CA GLN A 162 -0.17 -7.72 -16.59
C GLN A 162 0.86 -8.85 -16.62
N THR A 163 0.40 -10.08 -16.42
CA THR A 163 1.23 -11.28 -16.53
C THR A 163 1.38 -11.77 -17.98
N GLY A 164 0.87 -11.01 -18.96
CA GLY A 164 0.78 -11.48 -20.35
C GLY A 164 -0.11 -12.72 -20.51
N GLY A 165 -1.03 -12.93 -19.56
CA GLY A 165 -1.84 -14.12 -19.44
C GLY A 165 -1.25 -15.19 -18.52
N LEU A 166 0.06 -15.21 -18.25
CA LEU A 166 0.71 -16.27 -17.46
C LEU A 166 0.11 -16.41 -16.06
N THR A 167 -0.18 -17.63 -15.66
CA THR A 167 -0.66 -17.96 -14.31
C THR A 167 0.53 -18.32 -13.40
N VAL A 168 0.30 -18.28 -12.08
CA VAL A 168 1.26 -18.78 -11.09
C VAL A 168 1.58 -20.26 -11.32
N GLN A 169 0.62 -21.05 -11.82
CA GLN A 169 0.83 -22.46 -12.15
C GLN A 169 1.72 -22.65 -13.37
N ASP A 170 1.61 -21.78 -14.38
CA ASP A 170 2.50 -21.80 -15.56
C ASP A 170 3.94 -21.56 -15.13
N LEU A 171 4.16 -20.57 -14.24
CA LEU A 171 5.48 -20.29 -13.67
C LEU A 171 6.04 -21.46 -12.87
N LYS A 172 5.19 -22.12 -12.06
CA LYS A 172 5.58 -23.32 -11.30
C LYS A 172 6.02 -24.46 -12.22
N ASN A 173 5.27 -24.73 -13.29
CA ASN A 173 5.61 -25.79 -14.23
C ASN A 173 6.93 -25.52 -14.95
N PHE A 174 7.17 -24.25 -15.32
CA PHE A 174 8.43 -23.82 -15.92
C PHE A 174 9.63 -24.05 -14.98
N ASP A 175 9.52 -23.62 -13.72
CA ASP A 175 10.58 -23.77 -12.70
C ASP A 175 10.87 -25.25 -12.39
N GLU A 176 9.85 -26.11 -12.33
CA GLU A 176 9.99 -27.55 -12.12
C GLU A 176 10.46 -28.32 -13.36
N GLY A 177 10.73 -27.65 -14.48
CA GLY A 177 11.18 -28.27 -15.73
C GLY A 177 10.14 -29.21 -16.36
N LYS A 178 8.85 -28.96 -16.12
CA LYS A 178 7.77 -29.75 -16.72
C LYS A 178 7.59 -29.32 -18.18
N ASP A 179 7.95 -30.23 -19.08
CA ASP A 179 7.95 -30.06 -20.53
C ASP A 179 6.53 -30.14 -21.14
N ASP A 180 5.61 -29.33 -20.63
CA ASP A 180 4.23 -29.25 -21.15
C ASP A 180 4.05 -27.99 -22.00
N LEU A 181 4.70 -27.99 -23.18
CA LEU A 181 4.62 -26.96 -24.21
C LEU A 181 3.19 -26.71 -24.76
N THR A 182 2.19 -27.47 -24.29
CA THR A 182 0.79 -27.39 -24.72
C THR A 182 0.01 -26.21 -24.12
N LEU A 183 0.55 -25.52 -23.10
CA LEU A 183 -0.09 -24.37 -22.44
C LEU A 183 -0.08 -23.05 -23.24
N LEU A 184 0.63 -22.99 -24.37
CA LEU A 184 0.60 -21.84 -25.30
C LEU A 184 -0.72 -21.76 -26.09
N VAL A 185 -1.54 -22.82 -26.10
CA VAL A 185 -2.89 -22.81 -26.68
C VAL A 185 -3.88 -22.82 -25.53
N ARG A 186 -4.25 -21.64 -25.05
CA ARG A 186 -5.39 -21.54 -24.13
C ARG A 186 -6.68 -21.73 -24.93
N PRO A 187 -7.57 -22.65 -24.54
CA PRO A 187 -8.92 -22.66 -25.08
C PRO A 187 -9.55 -21.29 -24.83
N GLU A 188 -10.35 -20.78 -25.76
CA GLU A 188 -11.22 -19.63 -25.52
C GLU A 188 -11.87 -19.81 -24.15
N LEU A 189 -11.70 -18.81 -23.25
CA LEU A 189 -12.30 -18.81 -21.93
C LEU A 189 -13.78 -19.15 -22.09
N SER A 190 -14.21 -20.31 -21.58
CA SER A 190 -15.61 -20.69 -21.65
C SER A 190 -16.44 -19.59 -20.97
N ILE A 191 -17.62 -19.27 -21.49
CA ILE A 191 -18.55 -18.28 -20.92
C ILE A 191 -18.82 -18.53 -19.41
N ASN A 192 -18.67 -19.78 -18.94
CA ASN A 192 -18.83 -20.17 -17.54
C ASN A 192 -17.62 -19.86 -16.63
N GLN A 193 -16.49 -19.44 -17.18
CA GLN A 193 -15.30 -18.97 -16.45
C GLN A 193 -15.17 -17.44 -16.47
N PHE A 194 -16.15 -16.74 -17.04
CA PHE A 194 -16.20 -15.29 -17.05
C PHE A 194 -16.41 -14.80 -15.60
N LYS A 195 -15.32 -14.38 -14.93
CA LYS A 195 -15.46 -13.55 -13.74
C LYS A 195 -16.12 -12.24 -14.21
N PRO A 196 -17.21 -11.78 -13.57
CA PRO A 196 -17.76 -10.46 -13.88
C PRO A 196 -16.65 -9.44 -13.67
N ASP A 197 -16.21 -8.84 -14.77
CA ASP A 197 -15.21 -7.78 -14.76
C ASP A 197 -15.91 -6.42 -14.74
N GLY A 198 -15.27 -5.45 -14.12
CA GLY A 198 -15.66 -4.04 -14.08
C GLY A 198 -14.73 -3.20 -14.94
N SER A 199 -14.93 -1.91 -15.11
CA SER A 199 -15.73 -0.99 -14.30
C SER A 199 -16.66 -0.15 -15.18
N ASN A 200 -17.54 0.66 -14.57
CA ASN A 200 -18.28 1.69 -15.29
C ASN A 200 -17.69 3.09 -15.03
N GLY A 201 -17.82 3.97 -16.01
CA GLY A 201 -17.51 5.38 -15.87
C GLY A 201 -18.16 6.21 -16.97
N PHE A 202 -18.72 7.36 -16.62
CA PHE A 202 -19.30 8.29 -17.60
C PHE A 202 -18.81 9.71 -17.34
N ALA A 203 -18.44 10.41 -18.42
CA ALA A 203 -18.26 11.85 -18.42
C ALA A 203 -19.30 12.47 -19.36
N ILE A 204 -20.23 13.25 -18.80
CA ILE A 204 -21.31 13.88 -19.55
C ILE A 204 -20.99 15.38 -19.65
N GLY A 205 -20.73 15.85 -20.87
CA GLY A 205 -20.39 17.24 -21.12
C GLY A 205 -21.57 18.21 -20.87
N PRO A 206 -21.29 19.49 -20.55
CA PRO A 206 -22.29 20.53 -20.29
C PRO A 206 -23.41 20.65 -21.32
N SER A 207 -23.11 20.43 -22.60
CA SER A 207 -24.09 20.52 -23.68
C SER A 207 -25.19 19.46 -23.58
N LYS A 208 -24.93 18.36 -22.87
CA LYS A 208 -25.84 17.22 -22.67
C LYS A 208 -26.53 17.24 -21.31
N THR A 209 -26.24 18.20 -20.42
CA THR A 209 -26.86 18.31 -19.10
C THR A 209 -27.83 19.49 -19.02
N ALA A 210 -28.86 19.37 -18.18
CA ALA A 210 -29.83 20.44 -17.95
C ALA A 210 -29.19 21.62 -17.19
N SER A 211 -28.31 21.33 -16.23
CA SER A 211 -27.61 22.34 -15.40
C SER A 211 -26.48 23.08 -16.12
N LYS A 212 -26.06 22.62 -17.31
CA LYS A 212 -24.86 23.10 -18.03
C LYS A 212 -23.55 22.91 -17.26
N ASN A 213 -23.53 22.07 -16.24
CA ASN A 213 -22.32 21.59 -15.60
C ASN A 213 -21.97 20.19 -16.15
N ALA A 214 -20.68 19.88 -16.21
CA ALA A 214 -20.24 18.51 -16.49
C ALA A 214 -20.66 17.59 -15.34
N ILE A 215 -20.93 16.32 -15.65
CA ILE A 215 -21.20 15.28 -14.65
C ILE A 215 -20.19 14.15 -14.86
N LEU A 216 -19.55 13.72 -13.77
CA LEU A 216 -18.66 12.57 -13.74
C LEU A 216 -19.27 11.47 -12.87
N TYR A 217 -19.32 10.25 -13.41
CA TYR A 217 -19.75 9.05 -12.68
C TYR A 217 -18.56 8.09 -12.56
N ILE A 218 -18.20 7.75 -11.33
CA ILE A 218 -17.08 6.87 -10.98
C ILE A 218 -17.68 5.61 -10.33
N ASN A 219 -17.52 4.45 -10.97
CA ASN A 219 -18.12 3.21 -10.48
C ASN A 219 -17.21 2.00 -10.73
N PRO A 220 -16.11 1.89 -9.97
CA PRO A 220 -15.24 0.73 -10.02
C PRO A 220 -15.94 -0.51 -9.44
N HIS A 221 -15.84 -1.65 -10.13
CA HIS A 221 -16.23 -2.94 -9.54
C HIS A 221 -14.98 -3.66 -9.06
N VAL A 222 -14.71 -3.53 -7.76
CA VAL A 222 -13.59 -4.20 -7.10
C VAL A 222 -14.09 -5.17 -6.01
N THR A 223 -13.17 -5.94 -5.44
CA THR A 223 -13.44 -6.79 -4.29
C THR A 223 -13.88 -5.93 -3.11
N PHE A 224 -14.80 -6.46 -2.30
CA PHE A 224 -15.28 -5.74 -1.12
C PHE A 224 -14.13 -5.43 -0.14
N TYR A 225 -14.25 -4.28 0.56
CA TYR A 225 -13.33 -3.82 1.60
C TYR A 225 -11.91 -3.46 1.13
N PHE A 226 -11.74 -3.20 -0.18
CA PHE A 226 -10.43 -2.92 -0.76
C PHE A 226 -10.00 -1.44 -0.71
N ARG A 227 -10.95 -0.52 -0.55
CA ARG A 227 -10.71 0.93 -0.56
C ARG A 227 -11.31 1.63 0.66
N THR A 228 -10.74 2.78 0.98
CA THR A 228 -11.32 3.76 1.91
C THR A 228 -11.57 5.07 1.18
N GLU A 229 -12.57 5.82 1.62
CA GLU A 229 -12.90 7.15 1.09
C GLU A 229 -12.16 8.21 1.91
N VAL A 230 -11.63 9.23 1.25
CA VAL A 230 -10.82 10.27 1.90
C VAL A 230 -10.88 11.59 1.15
N HIS A 231 -10.73 12.67 1.91
CA HIS A 231 -10.50 14.01 1.41
C HIS A 231 -9.11 14.50 1.83
N MET A 232 -8.30 14.97 0.88
CA MET A 232 -6.97 15.52 1.13
C MET A 232 -6.90 16.97 0.68
N VAL A 233 -6.46 17.85 1.57
CA VAL A 233 -6.31 19.28 1.32
C VAL A 233 -4.94 19.77 1.81
N SER A 234 -4.30 20.66 1.05
CA SER A 234 -3.09 21.38 1.49
C SER A 234 -3.15 22.88 1.19
N ASP A 235 -2.35 23.67 1.92
CA ASP A 235 -2.14 25.09 1.61
C ASP A 235 -1.32 25.32 0.32
N GLU A 236 -0.72 24.26 -0.25
CA GLU A 236 0.01 24.29 -1.53
C GLU A 236 -0.91 24.11 -2.75
N GLY A 237 -2.20 23.83 -2.52
CA GLY A 237 -3.24 23.78 -3.54
C GLY A 237 -3.76 22.37 -3.85
N LEU A 238 -3.34 21.35 -3.10
CA LEU A 238 -4.00 20.05 -3.13
C LEU A 238 -5.41 20.19 -2.57
N ASP A 239 -6.40 19.73 -3.32
CA ASP A 239 -7.79 19.58 -2.89
C ASP A 239 -8.39 18.43 -3.72
N ALA A 240 -8.39 17.24 -3.13
CA ALA A 240 -8.79 16.01 -3.80
C ALA A 240 -9.67 15.16 -2.89
N TYR A 241 -10.74 14.62 -3.45
CA TYR A 241 -11.70 13.77 -2.75
C TYR A 241 -11.98 12.51 -3.57
N GLY A 242 -11.93 11.34 -2.94
CA GLY A 242 -12.22 10.09 -3.62
C GLY A 242 -11.87 8.84 -2.82
N ALA A 243 -11.66 7.73 -3.52
CA ALA A 243 -11.44 6.42 -2.91
C ALA A 243 -10.02 5.89 -3.18
N VAL A 244 -9.26 5.63 -2.11
CA VAL A 244 -7.88 5.17 -2.16
C VAL A 244 -7.76 3.68 -1.82
N THR A 245 -6.80 3.02 -2.45
CA THR A 245 -6.38 1.67 -2.04
C THR A 245 -5.48 1.76 -0.80
N TRP A 246 -5.60 0.81 0.13
CA TRP A 246 -4.73 0.73 1.31
C TRP A 246 -3.24 0.69 0.92
N GLY A 247 -2.46 1.65 1.41
CA GLY A 247 -1.04 1.85 1.10
C GLY A 247 -0.78 2.84 -0.03
N GLN A 248 -1.81 3.32 -0.74
CA GLN A 248 -1.66 4.36 -1.75
C GLN A 248 -1.63 5.76 -1.09
N PHE A 249 -0.80 6.65 -1.62
CA PHE A 249 -0.57 7.99 -1.06
C PHE A 249 -1.20 9.14 -1.86
N PHE A 250 -2.04 8.82 -2.84
CA PHE A 250 -2.80 9.75 -3.67
C PHE A 250 -4.21 9.21 -3.90
N ILE A 251 -5.15 10.08 -4.30
CA ILE A 251 -6.53 9.73 -4.67
C ILE A 251 -6.60 9.34 -6.15
#